data_AF-A0A1M3IMK4-F1
#
_entry.id   AF-A0A1M3IMK4-F1
#
_cell.length_a   1.000
_cell.length_b   1.000
_cell.length_c   1.000
_cell.angle_alpha   90.00
_cell.angle_beta   90.00
_cell.angle_gamma   90.00
#
_symmetry.space_group_name_H-M   'P 1'
#
loop_
_entity.id
_entity.type
_entity.pdbx_description
1 polymer ?
#
loop_
_entity_poly.entity_id
_entity_poly.type
_entity_poly.pdbx_seq_one_letter_code
_entity_poly.pdbx_strand_id
1 'polypeptide(L)'
;MEWITQTFRSWGIPRRTLFIIVTAIGLLSVYYLFIKISPLSMALLYSDLELADTSRIVARLEKQGIPVDLKAEGTQIYVPTDRVARLRMEMAEAGLPKGGIVGYEIFDRKEVNTAFGFMHDIKHLRALEGELARTISSLEAVMSARVHLVLPRRELFIKEHQQPSASIVLHMRSSKALKQSKVLAIQHLVASAVPGLVPDAVAIIDDKGNLLAKSDAETDSQHQTNIEEIRMAYETRTAQMIEGLVGKYVGPDKVRAEVTAEIDIDRFSQEEERYDPQGQVERSRQIVRKSNESNGLTEENIKYEVSKLVQKQSRESGSIRRLSVAVVVDGHYLRNDKGEEIYQSRSSEEMEQLKKLISSAIGFNAERKDQLEVINMPFAKVEDHGTRPIDYSEPIIAFKHSELLRFAELLIFIIATFLGIMIVIKPLGFSFSLKKQRASTKEDSSQGHFPQMDLKSSQDLVFKSRQSQFSSQLKGNISELSQHKIKYILDNHLEEAVIVLRDWFREGK
;
A
#
# COMPACT_ATOMS: atom_id res chain seq x y z
N MET A 1 -31.22 -60.23 -41.41
CA MET A 1 -30.72 -59.27 -42.44
C MET A 1 -31.56 -59.26 -43.72
N GLU A 2 -32.33 -60.31 -44.04
CA GLU A 2 -33.10 -60.39 -45.31
C GLU A 2 -34.30 -59.44 -45.41
N TRP A 3 -34.93 -59.06 -44.30
CA TRP A 3 -36.03 -58.09 -44.29
C TRP A 3 -35.59 -56.71 -44.81
N ILE A 4 -34.42 -56.21 -44.41
CA ILE A 4 -33.90 -54.90 -44.84
C ILE A 4 -33.65 -54.89 -46.36
N THR A 5 -33.16 -56.00 -46.92
CA THR A 5 -32.93 -56.11 -48.36
C THR A 5 -34.24 -56.19 -49.17
N GLN A 6 -35.31 -56.77 -48.60
CA GLN A 6 -36.63 -56.82 -49.25
C GLN A 6 -37.37 -55.48 -49.20
N THR A 7 -37.31 -54.73 -48.08
CA THR A 7 -37.87 -53.36 -48.01
C THR A 7 -37.11 -52.38 -48.88
N PHE A 8 -35.80 -52.55 -49.05
CA PHE A 8 -35.04 -51.73 -49.98
C PHE A 8 -35.49 -51.95 -51.43
N ARG A 9 -35.82 -53.20 -51.80
CA ARG A 9 -36.27 -53.58 -53.16
C ARG A 9 -37.73 -53.22 -53.49
N SER A 10 -38.54 -52.82 -52.50
CA SER A 10 -39.93 -52.37 -52.74
C SER A 10 -40.06 -50.86 -52.94
N TRP A 11 -39.01 -50.09 -52.65
CA TRP A 11 -39.02 -48.64 -52.86
C TRP A 11 -38.74 -48.30 -54.32
N GLY A 12 -39.55 -47.42 -54.92
CA GLY A 12 -39.31 -46.91 -56.26
C GLY A 12 -37.94 -46.22 -56.37
N ILE A 13 -37.37 -46.20 -57.59
CA ILE A 13 -36.04 -45.64 -57.90
C ILE A 13 -35.75 -44.28 -57.21
N PRO A 14 -36.66 -43.28 -57.15
CA PRO A 14 -36.35 -41.99 -56.53
C PRO A 14 -36.19 -42.04 -55.00
N ARG A 15 -36.79 -43.02 -54.30
CA ARG A 15 -36.65 -43.14 -52.83
C ARG A 15 -35.37 -43.84 -52.41
N ARG A 16 -34.83 -44.74 -53.27
CA ARG A 16 -33.54 -45.39 -53.03
C ARG A 16 -32.38 -44.43 -53.20
N THR A 17 -32.42 -43.58 -54.23
CA THR A 17 -31.37 -42.59 -54.47
C THR A 17 -31.32 -41.55 -53.35
N LEU A 18 -32.47 -41.09 -52.84
CA LEU A 18 -32.53 -40.18 -51.69
C LEU A 18 -31.91 -40.79 -50.43
N PHE A 19 -32.20 -42.05 -50.13
CA PHE A 19 -31.66 -42.73 -48.95
C PHE A 19 -30.13 -42.92 -49.04
N ILE A 20 -29.61 -43.27 -50.22
CA ILE A 20 -28.16 -43.42 -50.45
C ILE A 20 -27.45 -42.06 -50.29
N ILE A 21 -28.05 -40.97 -50.79
CA ILE A 21 -27.48 -39.62 -50.65
C ILE A 21 -27.46 -39.20 -49.17
N VAL A 22 -28.55 -39.41 -48.44
CA VAL A 22 -28.64 -39.05 -47.02
C VAL A 22 -27.68 -39.86 -46.16
N THR A 23 -27.52 -41.16 -46.44
CA THR A 23 -26.56 -42.01 -45.72
C THR A 23 -25.11 -41.69 -46.08
N ALA A 24 -24.81 -41.36 -47.35
CA ALA A 24 -23.50 -40.89 -47.75
C ALA A 24 -23.12 -39.56 -47.08
N ILE A 25 -24.06 -38.59 -47.02
CA ILE A 25 -23.86 -37.32 -46.30
C ILE A 25 -23.70 -37.57 -44.79
N GLY A 26 -24.47 -38.50 -44.22
CA GLY A 26 -24.34 -38.90 -42.83
C GLY A 26 -22.97 -39.48 -42.50
N LEU A 27 -22.46 -40.40 -43.33
CA LEU A 27 -21.13 -40.98 -43.16
C LEU A 27 -20.01 -39.95 -43.36
N LEU A 28 -20.17 -39.01 -44.30
CA LEU A 28 -19.20 -37.95 -44.54
C LEU A 28 -19.17 -36.92 -43.39
N SER A 29 -20.32 -36.65 -42.78
CA SER A 29 -20.44 -35.83 -41.56
C SER A 29 -19.79 -36.52 -40.35
N VAL A 30 -19.99 -37.83 -40.18
CA VAL A 30 -19.34 -38.62 -39.11
C VAL A 30 -17.82 -38.69 -39.32
N TYR A 31 -17.35 -38.87 -40.56
CA TYR A 31 -15.93 -38.85 -40.89
C TYR A 31 -15.29 -37.48 -40.61
N TYR A 32 -15.99 -36.40 -40.96
CA TYR A 32 -15.58 -35.03 -40.62
C TYR A 32 -15.53 -34.80 -39.10
N LEU A 33 -16.49 -35.35 -38.35
CA LEU A 33 -16.49 -35.30 -36.89
C LEU A 33 -15.30 -36.07 -36.30
N PHE A 34 -14.95 -37.23 -36.87
CA PHE A 34 -13.84 -38.07 -36.41
C PHE A 34 -12.48 -37.39 -36.61
N ILE A 35 -12.27 -36.69 -37.73
CA ILE A 35 -11.05 -35.90 -37.96
C ILE A 35 -10.90 -34.77 -36.91
N LYS A 36 -12.03 -34.20 -36.46
CA LYS A 36 -12.04 -33.13 -35.45
C LYS A 36 -11.76 -33.60 -34.01
N ILE A 37 -11.69 -34.92 -33.76
CA ILE A 37 -11.59 -35.52 -32.42
C ILE A 37 -10.17 -36.10 -32.13
N SER A 38 -9.18 -35.86 -33.00
CA SER A 38 -7.80 -36.28 -32.71
C SER A 38 -7.31 -35.64 -31.39
N PRO A 39 -6.83 -36.42 -30.40
CA PRO A 39 -6.41 -35.87 -29.11
C PRO A 39 -5.17 -34.99 -29.32
N LEU A 40 -5.26 -33.71 -28.97
CA LEU A 40 -4.09 -32.84 -28.93
C LEU A 40 -3.12 -33.39 -27.88
N SER A 41 -1.87 -33.66 -28.27
CA SER A 41 -0.82 -34.02 -27.33
C SER A 41 -0.54 -32.81 -26.44
N MET A 42 -0.80 -32.96 -25.15
CA MET A 42 -0.64 -31.91 -24.14
C MET A 42 0.78 -31.93 -23.55
N ALA A 43 1.41 -30.77 -23.43
CA ALA A 43 2.71 -30.58 -22.79
C ALA A 43 2.66 -29.51 -21.70
N LEU A 44 3.60 -29.62 -20.75
CA LEU A 44 3.69 -28.74 -19.59
C LEU A 44 4.07 -27.31 -20.01
N LEU A 45 3.21 -26.34 -19.71
CA LEU A 45 3.48 -24.92 -19.90
C LEU A 45 4.28 -24.35 -18.73
N TYR A 46 3.74 -24.49 -17.51
CA TYR A 46 4.34 -24.06 -16.24
C TYR A 46 4.05 -25.09 -15.13
N SER A 47 4.99 -25.21 -14.19
CA SER A 47 4.88 -25.99 -12.95
C SER A 47 5.06 -25.08 -11.73
N ASP A 48 4.61 -25.54 -10.57
CA ASP A 48 4.78 -24.86 -9.27
C ASP A 48 4.17 -23.44 -9.24
N LEU A 49 3.02 -23.27 -9.90
CA LEU A 49 2.31 -21.98 -9.92
C LEU A 49 1.49 -21.77 -8.65
N GLU A 50 1.49 -20.52 -8.18
CA GLU A 50 0.56 -20.05 -7.15
C GLU A 50 -0.86 -19.94 -7.72
N LEU A 51 -1.88 -20.26 -6.92
CA LEU A 51 -3.28 -20.35 -7.36
C LEU A 51 -3.79 -19.06 -8.04
N ALA A 52 -3.30 -17.91 -7.60
CA ALA A 52 -3.61 -16.60 -8.18
C ALA A 52 -3.07 -16.46 -9.61
N ASP A 53 -1.86 -16.93 -9.89
CA ASP A 53 -1.26 -16.88 -11.22
C ASP A 53 -1.83 -17.94 -12.15
N THR A 54 -2.14 -19.14 -11.63
CA THR A 54 -2.89 -20.15 -12.37
C THR A 54 -4.20 -19.57 -12.90
N SER A 55 -4.98 -18.89 -12.05
CA SER A 55 -6.28 -18.33 -12.46
C SER A 55 -6.16 -17.31 -13.60
N ARG A 56 -5.11 -16.49 -13.61
CA ARG A 56 -4.87 -15.47 -14.64
C ARG A 56 -4.41 -16.08 -15.95
N ILE A 57 -3.51 -17.07 -15.88
CA ILE A 57 -2.98 -17.77 -17.05
C ILE A 57 -4.11 -18.57 -17.72
N VAL A 58 -4.92 -19.30 -16.93
CA VAL A 58 -6.08 -20.05 -17.42
C VAL A 58 -7.11 -19.15 -18.08
N ALA A 59 -7.53 -18.07 -17.41
CA ALA A 59 -8.52 -17.13 -17.96
C ALA A 59 -8.07 -16.52 -19.30
N ARG A 60 -6.76 -16.30 -19.48
CA ARG A 60 -6.22 -15.77 -20.72
C ARG A 60 -6.14 -16.83 -21.84
N LEU A 61 -5.70 -18.04 -21.51
CA LEU A 61 -5.68 -19.16 -22.46
C LEU A 61 -7.10 -19.53 -22.93
N GLU A 62 -8.08 -19.52 -22.03
CA GLU A 62 -9.50 -19.73 -22.37
C GLU A 62 -10.06 -18.63 -23.27
N LYS A 63 -9.72 -17.35 -23.00
CA LYS A 63 -10.11 -16.21 -23.86
C LYS A 63 -9.60 -16.37 -25.30
N GLN A 64 -8.48 -17.07 -25.48
CA GLN A 64 -7.88 -17.34 -26.79
C GLN A 64 -8.37 -18.66 -27.41
N GLY A 65 -9.29 -19.37 -26.77
CA GLY A 65 -9.82 -20.64 -27.23
C GLY A 65 -8.78 -21.77 -27.23
N ILE A 66 -7.77 -21.68 -26.35
CA ILE A 66 -6.74 -22.71 -26.21
C ILE A 66 -7.21 -23.72 -25.16
N PRO A 67 -7.25 -25.02 -25.46
CA PRO A 67 -7.61 -26.03 -24.47
C PRO A 67 -6.53 -26.10 -23.38
N VAL A 68 -6.95 -26.08 -22.12
CA VAL A 68 -6.08 -26.13 -20.94
C VAL A 68 -6.43 -27.37 -20.12
N ASP A 69 -5.41 -28.10 -19.68
CA ASP A 69 -5.56 -29.21 -18.73
C ASP A 69 -4.79 -28.88 -17.45
N LEU A 70 -5.48 -28.94 -16.31
CA LEU A 70 -4.94 -28.60 -15.00
C LEU A 70 -4.64 -29.87 -14.23
N LYS A 71 -3.39 -30.01 -13.77
CA LYS A 71 -2.95 -31.15 -12.94
C LYS A 71 -2.34 -30.66 -11.63
N ALA A 72 -2.16 -31.59 -10.69
CA ALA A 72 -1.60 -31.32 -9.36
C ALA A 72 -2.33 -30.17 -8.64
N GLU A 73 -3.66 -30.30 -8.49
CA GLU A 73 -4.51 -29.33 -7.78
C GLU A 73 -4.42 -27.88 -8.31
N GLY A 74 -4.10 -27.71 -9.60
CA GLY A 74 -4.01 -26.39 -10.23
C GLY A 74 -2.64 -25.72 -10.13
N THR A 75 -1.61 -26.45 -9.67
CA THR A 75 -0.21 -25.95 -9.67
C THR A 75 0.51 -26.19 -11.00
N GLN A 76 -0.05 -27.04 -11.88
CA GLN A 76 0.53 -27.34 -13.20
C GLN A 76 -0.48 -27.10 -14.32
N ILE A 77 -0.03 -26.40 -15.37
CA ILE A 77 -0.83 -26.05 -16.56
C ILE A 77 -0.26 -26.78 -17.77
N TYR A 78 -1.10 -27.57 -18.45
CA TYR A 78 -0.78 -28.27 -19.69
C TYR A 78 -1.55 -27.67 -20.86
N VAL A 79 -0.85 -27.48 -21.99
CA VAL A 79 -1.38 -26.91 -23.24
C VAL A 79 -0.90 -27.73 -24.44
N PRO A 80 -1.51 -27.60 -25.63
CA PRO A 80 -1.07 -28.30 -26.83
C PRO A 80 0.42 -28.11 -27.13
N THR A 81 1.13 -29.22 -27.38
CA THR A 81 2.59 -29.30 -27.60
C THR A 81 3.10 -28.35 -28.69
N ASP A 82 2.30 -28.14 -29.74
CA ASP A 82 2.59 -27.28 -30.89
C ASP A 82 2.65 -25.79 -30.53
N ARG A 83 2.06 -25.37 -29.40
CA ARG A 83 1.94 -23.95 -29.02
C ARG A 83 2.69 -23.57 -27.76
N VAL A 84 3.34 -24.51 -27.05
CA VAL A 84 4.01 -24.24 -25.77
C VAL A 84 5.01 -23.08 -25.84
N ALA A 85 5.94 -23.11 -26.80
CA ALA A 85 6.99 -22.10 -26.92
C ALA A 85 6.42 -20.70 -27.18
N ARG A 86 5.44 -20.61 -28.08
CA ARG A 86 4.75 -19.35 -28.41
C ARG A 86 3.96 -18.81 -27.22
N LEU A 87 3.26 -19.68 -26.50
CA LEU A 87 2.48 -19.28 -25.32
C LEU A 87 3.38 -18.82 -24.18
N ARG A 88 4.55 -19.43 -23.96
CA ARG A 88 5.52 -18.92 -22.97
C ARG A 88 6.01 -17.53 -23.31
N MET A 89 6.30 -17.27 -24.59
CA MET A 89 6.72 -15.94 -25.03
C MET A 89 5.61 -14.90 -24.83
N GLU A 90 4.36 -15.26 -25.12
CA GLU A 90 3.22 -14.37 -24.90
C GLU A 90 2.93 -14.13 -23.41
N MET A 91 3.01 -15.18 -22.57
CA MET A 91 2.83 -15.02 -21.12
C MET A 91 3.95 -14.16 -20.53
N ALA A 92 5.18 -14.30 -21.02
CA ALA A 92 6.30 -13.44 -20.63
C ALA A 92 6.07 -11.97 -21.02
N GLU A 93 5.53 -11.70 -22.22
CA GLU A 93 5.13 -10.35 -22.65
C GLU A 93 4.03 -9.78 -21.75
N ALA A 94 3.11 -10.63 -21.29
CA ALA A 94 2.05 -10.26 -20.35
C ALA A 94 2.53 -10.17 -18.88
N GLY A 95 3.81 -10.46 -18.59
CA GLY A 95 4.37 -10.48 -17.24
C GLY A 95 3.78 -11.57 -16.35
N LEU A 96 3.48 -12.75 -16.92
CA LEU A 96 2.97 -13.93 -16.23
C LEU A 96 3.98 -15.09 -16.35
N PRO A 97 4.18 -15.89 -15.27
CA PRO A 97 3.67 -15.69 -13.91
C PRO A 97 4.35 -14.50 -13.19
N LYS A 98 3.66 -13.88 -12.25
CA LYS A 98 4.22 -12.80 -11.41
C LYS A 98 4.95 -13.37 -10.19
N GLY A 99 4.58 -14.57 -9.76
CA GLY A 99 5.19 -15.33 -8.69
C GLY A 99 6.43 -16.08 -9.18
N GLY A 100 7.60 -15.51 -8.89
CA GLY A 100 8.87 -16.14 -9.20
C GLY A 100 10.02 -15.15 -9.32
N ILE A 101 10.13 -14.20 -8.40
CA ILE A 101 11.39 -13.46 -8.24
C ILE A 101 12.39 -14.48 -7.72
N VAL A 102 13.27 -14.98 -8.60
CA VAL A 102 14.42 -15.80 -8.21
C VAL A 102 15.34 -14.92 -7.36
N GLY A 103 15.11 -14.92 -6.05
CA GLY A 103 15.97 -14.29 -5.07
C GLY A 103 17.07 -15.23 -4.57
N TYR A 104 17.61 -14.96 -3.39
CA TYR A 104 18.57 -15.82 -2.68
C TYR A 104 17.98 -17.19 -2.26
N GLU A 105 16.78 -17.55 -2.70
CA GLU A 105 16.12 -18.85 -2.43
C GLU A 105 16.87 -20.04 -3.07
N ILE A 106 17.71 -19.78 -4.07
CA ILE A 106 18.63 -20.78 -4.64
C ILE A 106 19.62 -21.32 -3.60
N PHE A 107 19.89 -20.58 -2.52
CA PHE A 107 20.78 -20.99 -1.44
C PHE A 107 20.06 -21.76 -0.31
N ASP A 108 18.72 -21.82 -0.34
CA ASP A 108 17.91 -22.55 0.65
C ASP A 108 17.62 -24.01 0.22
N ARG A 109 17.91 -24.37 -1.05
CA ARG A 109 17.81 -25.75 -1.51
C ARG A 109 19.00 -26.55 -0.97
N LYS A 110 18.67 -27.45 -0.04
CA LYS A 110 19.56 -28.33 0.73
C LYS A 110 20.75 -28.92 -0.05
N GLU A 111 21.84 -29.05 0.71
CA GLU A 111 23.07 -29.83 0.48
C GLU A 111 24.16 -29.22 -0.40
N VAL A 112 25.02 -28.38 0.21
CA VAL A 112 26.48 -28.47 -0.04
C VAL A 112 27.24 -28.17 1.26
N ASN A 113 28.07 -29.11 1.70
CA ASN A 113 28.96 -29.04 2.85
C ASN A 113 30.14 -28.06 2.67
N THR A 114 29.87 -26.80 2.27
CA THR A 114 30.92 -25.79 2.08
C THR A 114 30.47 -24.42 2.60
N ALA A 115 31.26 -23.86 3.52
CA ALA A 115 31.23 -22.49 4.08
C ALA A 115 30.34 -22.22 5.32
N PHE A 116 30.80 -22.63 6.50
CA PHE A 116 30.14 -22.39 7.80
C PHE A 116 30.05 -20.91 8.24
N GLY A 117 30.87 -19.99 7.73
CA GLY A 117 30.86 -18.57 8.13
C GLY A 117 29.86 -17.70 7.34
N PHE A 118 29.99 -17.69 6.01
CA PHE A 118 29.19 -16.84 5.11
C PHE A 118 27.68 -17.15 5.15
N MET A 119 27.30 -18.42 5.34
CA MET A 119 25.88 -18.81 5.44
C MET A 119 25.21 -18.34 6.74
N HIS A 120 25.96 -18.21 7.84
CA HIS A 120 25.42 -17.74 9.12
C HIS A 120 25.05 -16.25 9.03
N ASP A 121 25.92 -15.43 8.43
CA ASP A 121 25.72 -13.99 8.28
C ASP A 121 24.50 -13.66 7.39
N ILE A 122 24.29 -14.41 6.30
CA ILE A 122 23.11 -14.23 5.43
C ILE A 122 21.81 -14.59 6.16
N LYS A 123 21.80 -15.69 6.91
CA LYS A 123 20.61 -16.10 7.69
C LYS A 123 20.28 -15.09 8.78
N HIS A 124 21.30 -14.57 9.47
CA HIS A 124 21.14 -13.55 10.49
C HIS A 124 20.64 -12.23 9.90
N LEU A 125 21.22 -11.76 8.78
CA LEU A 125 20.77 -10.56 8.08
C LEU A 125 19.29 -10.67 7.67
N ARG A 126 18.91 -11.81 7.06
CA ARG A 126 17.52 -12.07 6.66
C ARG A 126 16.57 -12.11 7.86
N ALA A 127 17.00 -12.70 8.97
CA ALA A 127 16.21 -12.74 10.19
C ALA A 127 15.97 -11.31 10.74
N LEU A 128 17.01 -10.46 10.77
CA LEU A 128 16.90 -9.06 11.16
C LEU A 128 15.96 -8.27 10.25
N GLU A 129 16.12 -8.38 8.92
CA GLU A 129 15.24 -7.72 7.95
C GLU A 129 13.77 -8.15 8.14
N GLY A 130 13.54 -9.45 8.35
CA GLY A 130 12.21 -10.01 8.58
C GLY A 130 11.58 -9.55 9.90
N GLU A 131 12.36 -9.47 10.97
CA GLU A 131 11.88 -9.03 12.29
C GLU A 131 11.56 -7.53 12.30
N LEU A 132 12.40 -6.72 11.65
CA LEU A 132 12.13 -5.30 11.44
C LEU A 132 10.88 -5.10 10.58
N ALA A 133 10.75 -5.85 9.49
CA ALA A 133 9.56 -5.80 8.64
C ALA A 133 8.28 -6.14 9.42
N ARG A 134 8.29 -7.18 10.27
CA ARG A 134 7.15 -7.52 11.14
C ARG A 134 6.85 -6.43 12.16
N THR A 135 7.88 -5.89 12.80
CA THR A 135 7.73 -4.80 13.79
C THR A 135 7.10 -3.56 13.16
N ILE A 136 7.57 -3.13 11.99
CA ILE A 136 7.02 -1.96 11.29
C ILE A 136 5.59 -2.24 10.79
N SER A 137 5.31 -3.46 10.32
CA SER A 137 3.97 -3.87 9.87
C SER A 137 2.94 -3.94 11.00
N SER A 138 3.37 -3.99 12.27
CA SER A 138 2.47 -3.95 13.43
C SER A 138 1.84 -2.56 13.66
N LEU A 139 2.40 -1.50 13.04
CA LEU A 139 1.85 -0.16 13.10
C LEU A 139 0.52 -0.11 12.33
N GLU A 140 -0.52 0.44 12.96
CA GLU A 140 -1.90 0.46 12.41
C GLU A 140 -2.00 0.97 10.96
N ALA A 141 -1.17 1.94 10.60
CA ALA A 141 -1.16 2.59 9.29
C ALA A 141 -0.47 1.77 8.19
N VAL A 142 0.37 0.80 8.57
CA VAL A 142 1.17 -0.03 7.67
C VAL A 142 0.47 -1.38 7.48
N MET A 143 0.30 -1.80 6.23
CA MET A 143 -0.21 -3.12 5.88
C MET A 143 0.91 -4.16 5.83
N SER A 144 2.01 -3.80 5.16
CA SER A 144 3.24 -4.59 5.13
C SER A 144 4.44 -3.68 4.92
N ALA A 145 5.60 -4.12 5.40
CA ALA A 145 6.86 -3.44 5.20
C ALA A 145 7.88 -4.41 4.59
N ARG A 146 8.75 -3.90 3.73
CA ARG A 146 9.94 -4.59 3.23
C ARG A 146 11.15 -3.79 3.65
N VAL A 147 12.11 -4.45 4.31
CA VAL A 147 13.33 -3.85 4.82
C VAL A 147 14.50 -4.51 4.12
N HIS A 148 15.42 -3.70 3.60
CA HIS A 148 16.71 -4.15 3.10
C HIS A 148 17.81 -3.46 3.89
N LEU A 149 18.74 -4.25 4.41
CA LEU A 149 19.88 -3.79 5.18
C LEU A 149 21.17 -4.04 4.41
N VAL A 150 22.01 -3.00 4.32
CA VAL A 150 23.35 -3.11 3.77
C VAL A 150 24.32 -3.00 4.93
N LEU A 151 24.90 -4.15 5.33
CA LEU A 151 25.91 -4.21 6.38
C LEU A 151 27.31 -4.28 5.77
N PRO A 152 28.29 -3.48 6.26
CA PRO A 152 29.65 -3.54 5.77
C PRO A 152 30.32 -4.86 6.19
N ARG A 153 31.18 -5.38 5.32
CA ARG A 153 32.01 -6.55 5.65
C ARG A 153 33.23 -6.14 6.47
N ARG A 154 33.58 -6.93 7.48
CA ARG A 154 34.81 -6.73 8.26
C ARG A 154 36.02 -7.17 7.44
N GLU A 155 36.66 -6.22 6.77
CA GLU A 155 37.94 -6.44 6.10
C GLU A 155 39.07 -5.92 7.00
N LEU A 156 40.09 -6.76 7.24
CA LEU A 156 41.15 -6.49 8.23
C LEU A 156 42.11 -5.35 7.86
N PHE A 157 41.93 -4.73 6.68
CA PHE A 157 42.92 -3.81 6.09
C PHE A 157 42.33 -2.54 5.43
N ILE A 158 41.06 -2.22 5.65
CA ILE A 158 40.47 -0.98 5.11
C ILE A 158 40.57 0.15 6.15
N LYS A 159 41.15 1.29 5.76
CA LYS A 159 41.24 2.51 6.59
C LYS A 159 39.91 3.25 6.75
N GLU A 160 38.96 3.03 5.84
CA GLU A 160 37.70 3.75 5.75
C GLU A 160 36.51 2.77 5.82
N HIS A 161 35.83 2.75 6.97
CA HIS A 161 34.69 1.86 7.18
C HIS A 161 33.47 2.36 6.41
N GLN A 162 32.95 1.55 5.49
CA GLN A 162 31.64 1.78 4.88
C GLN A 162 30.57 1.77 5.98
N GLN A 163 29.72 2.79 6.02
CA GLN A 163 28.64 2.87 7.00
C GLN A 163 27.49 1.94 6.58
N PRO A 164 26.82 1.29 7.55
CA PRO A 164 25.58 0.57 7.27
C PRO A 164 24.51 1.50 6.70
N SER A 165 23.67 0.98 5.82
CA SER A 165 22.51 1.71 5.29
C SER A 165 21.27 0.81 5.22
N ALA A 166 20.10 1.43 5.16
CA ALA A 166 18.83 0.71 5.08
C ALA A 166 17.87 1.37 4.11
N SER A 167 17.08 0.55 3.41
CA SER A 167 15.95 1.02 2.60
C SER A 167 14.68 0.28 3.01
N ILE A 168 13.62 1.05 3.23
CA ILE A 168 12.33 0.55 3.72
C ILE A 168 11.26 0.94 2.72
N VAL A 169 10.51 -0.05 2.26
CA VAL A 169 9.32 0.16 1.43
C VAL A 169 8.09 -0.18 2.25
N LEU A 170 7.18 0.78 2.38
CA LEU A 170 5.95 0.67 3.15
C LEU A 170 4.76 0.50 2.21
N HIS A 171 3.97 -0.54 2.44
CA HIS A 171 2.64 -0.65 1.86
C HIS A 171 1.62 -0.15 2.88
N MET A 172 0.92 0.94 2.55
CA MET A 172 0.01 1.61 3.47
C MET A 172 -1.39 0.99 3.47
N ARG A 173 -2.06 0.95 4.62
CA ARG A 173 -3.45 0.47 4.73
C ARG A 173 -4.46 1.45 4.13
N SER A 174 -4.10 2.73 4.09
CA SER A 174 -4.93 3.82 3.60
C SER A 174 -4.12 4.70 2.68
N SER A 175 -4.80 5.38 1.74
CA SER A 175 -4.20 6.39 0.86
C SER A 175 -3.67 7.63 1.60
N LYS A 176 -3.91 7.74 2.91
CA LYS A 176 -3.45 8.86 3.74
C LYS A 176 -1.95 8.74 4.02
N ALA A 177 -1.21 9.82 3.76
CA ALA A 177 0.21 9.90 4.05
C ALA A 177 0.52 9.63 5.54
N LEU A 178 1.64 8.97 5.80
CA LEU A 178 2.12 8.75 7.16
C LEU A 178 2.55 10.10 7.77
N LYS A 179 2.17 10.37 9.02
CA LYS A 179 2.63 11.59 9.72
C LYS A 179 4.16 11.56 9.87
N GLN A 180 4.82 12.70 9.73
CA GLN A 180 6.28 12.82 9.85
C GLN A 180 6.83 12.24 11.16
N SER A 181 6.12 12.43 12.28
CA SER A 181 6.51 11.86 13.57
C SER A 181 6.56 10.33 13.57
N LYS A 182 5.67 9.67 12.82
CA LYS A 182 5.68 8.21 12.66
C LYS A 182 6.78 7.74 11.73
N VAL A 183 7.12 8.52 10.69
CA VAL A 183 8.25 8.23 9.79
C VAL A 183 9.57 8.27 10.58
N LEU A 184 9.79 9.33 11.36
CA LEU A 184 10.98 9.46 12.23
C LEU A 184 11.07 8.32 13.25
N ALA A 185 9.94 7.92 13.85
CA ALA A 185 9.92 6.79 14.78
C ALA A 185 10.39 5.48 14.10
N ILE A 186 9.99 5.24 12.85
CA ILE A 186 10.45 4.07 12.07
C ILE A 186 11.97 4.15 11.81
N GLN A 187 12.50 5.33 11.42
CA GLN A 187 13.95 5.49 11.20
C GLN A 187 14.75 5.21 12.47
N HIS A 188 14.36 5.79 13.60
CA HIS A 188 15.04 5.57 14.88
C HIS A 188 14.94 4.13 15.37
N LEU A 189 13.80 3.47 15.16
CA LEU A 189 13.63 2.05 15.49
C LEU A 189 14.64 1.20 14.73
N VAL A 190 14.75 1.41 13.42
CA VAL A 190 15.65 0.62 12.55
C VAL A 190 17.12 0.93 12.82
N ALA A 191 17.46 2.22 13.00
CA ALA A 191 18.81 2.63 13.38
C ALA A 191 19.25 2.02 14.71
N SER A 192 18.35 1.97 15.70
CA SER A 192 18.66 1.37 17.00
C SER A 192 18.84 -0.15 16.97
N ALA A 193 18.24 -0.82 15.97
CA ALA A 193 18.29 -2.26 15.83
C ALA A 193 19.53 -2.76 15.06
N VAL A 194 20.23 -1.88 14.35
CA VAL A 194 21.36 -2.24 13.50
C VAL A 194 22.64 -1.54 14.00
N PRO A 195 23.68 -2.29 14.40
CA PRO A 195 24.91 -1.68 14.91
C PRO A 195 25.56 -0.73 13.91
N GLY A 196 25.79 0.52 14.32
CA GLY A 196 26.45 1.53 13.51
C GLY A 196 25.58 2.17 12.42
N LEU A 197 24.28 1.82 12.33
CA LEU A 197 23.34 2.47 11.44
C LEU A 197 22.85 3.78 12.05
N VAL A 198 22.99 4.88 11.32
CA VAL A 198 22.45 6.18 11.72
C VAL A 198 21.04 6.39 11.13
N PRO A 199 20.12 7.11 11.80
CA PRO A 199 18.76 7.35 11.28
C PRO A 199 18.75 7.96 9.88
N ASP A 200 19.70 8.85 9.60
CA ASP A 200 19.82 9.55 8.32
C ASP A 200 20.35 8.66 7.18
N ALA A 201 20.80 7.44 7.48
CA ALA A 201 21.16 6.41 6.50
C ALA A 201 19.98 5.46 6.18
N VAL A 202 18.78 5.76 6.69
CA VAL A 202 17.56 4.98 6.48
C VAL A 202 16.62 5.72 5.52
N ALA A 203 16.48 5.21 4.30
CA ALA A 203 15.52 5.71 3.32
C ALA A 203 14.16 5.01 3.47
N ILE A 204 13.07 5.77 3.41
CA ILE A 204 11.70 5.23 3.54
C ILE A 204 10.85 5.71 2.36
N ILE A 205 10.21 4.76 1.67
CA ILE A 205 9.40 4.99 0.45
C ILE A 205 8.01 4.35 0.65
N ASP A 206 6.95 4.99 0.13
CA ASP A 206 5.60 4.42 0.11
C ASP A 206 5.29 3.58 -1.16
N ASP A 207 4.14 2.93 -1.20
CA ASP A 207 3.68 2.10 -2.32
C ASP A 207 3.41 2.88 -3.62
N LYS A 208 3.36 4.21 -3.55
CA LYS A 208 3.17 5.11 -4.69
C LYS A 208 4.48 5.68 -5.21
N GLY A 209 5.62 5.34 -4.58
CA GLY A 209 6.94 5.83 -4.93
C GLY A 209 7.27 7.20 -4.33
N ASN A 210 6.49 7.70 -3.36
CA ASN A 210 6.83 8.90 -2.64
C ASN A 210 7.90 8.60 -1.59
N LEU A 211 8.95 9.41 -1.60
CA LEU A 211 9.99 9.37 -0.58
C LEU A 211 9.47 10.04 0.70
N LEU A 212 9.33 9.27 1.77
CA LEU A 212 8.86 9.74 3.07
C LEU A 212 10.03 10.19 3.96
N ALA A 213 11.19 9.55 3.82
CA ALA A 213 12.44 9.98 4.43
C ALA A 213 13.61 9.67 3.50
N LYS A 214 14.52 10.63 3.33
CA LYS A 214 15.66 10.56 2.43
C LYS A 214 16.92 10.21 3.20
N SER A 215 17.73 9.30 2.65
CA SER A 215 19.09 9.10 3.15
C SER A 215 20.01 10.20 2.62
N ASP A 216 20.90 10.71 3.48
CA ASP A 216 21.74 11.91 3.38
C ASP A 216 22.61 12.14 2.12
N ALA A 217 22.43 11.40 1.02
CA ALA A 217 23.20 11.58 -0.21
C ALA A 217 22.99 12.94 -0.92
N GLU A 218 22.10 13.82 -0.43
CA GLU A 218 21.94 15.20 -0.91
C GLU A 218 21.77 16.19 0.26
N THR A 219 22.79 16.29 1.10
CA THR A 219 22.84 17.16 2.30
C THR A 219 22.62 18.66 2.00
N ASP A 220 22.89 19.16 0.79
CA ASP A 220 22.83 20.60 0.50
C ASP A 220 21.40 21.17 0.36
N SER A 221 20.43 20.40 -0.13
CA SER A 221 19.08 20.93 -0.41
C SER A 221 18.16 20.94 0.82
N GLN A 222 18.31 19.97 1.73
CA GLN A 222 17.44 19.81 2.90
C GLN A 222 17.83 20.77 4.05
N HIS A 223 19.11 21.12 4.16
CA HIS A 223 19.57 22.09 5.17
C HIS A 223 19.05 23.49 4.84
N GLN A 224 18.99 23.84 3.56
CA GLN A 224 18.45 25.12 3.10
C GLN A 224 16.94 25.24 3.38
N THR A 225 16.16 24.17 3.23
CA THR A 225 14.73 24.18 3.56
C THR A 225 14.46 24.30 5.06
N ASN A 226 15.25 23.61 5.90
CA ASN A 226 15.09 23.68 7.36
C ASN A 226 15.46 25.07 7.90
N ILE A 227 16.52 25.69 7.36
CA ILE A 227 16.93 27.04 7.77
C ILE A 227 15.88 28.08 7.36
N GLU A 228 15.33 27.96 6.16
CA GLU A 228 14.29 28.87 5.69
C GLU A 228 13.00 28.72 6.51
N GLU A 229 12.62 27.50 6.91
CA GLU A 229 11.49 27.26 7.81
C GLU A 229 11.71 27.89 9.20
N ILE A 230 12.90 27.75 9.78
CA ILE A 230 13.27 28.36 11.07
C ILE A 230 13.22 29.89 10.96
N ARG A 231 13.74 30.45 9.88
CA ARG A 231 13.73 31.89 9.61
C ARG A 231 12.30 32.42 9.52
N MET A 232 11.46 31.83 8.66
CA MET A 232 10.07 32.24 8.48
C MET A 232 9.26 32.13 9.79
N ALA A 233 9.49 31.06 10.57
CA ALA A 233 8.84 30.89 11.87
C ALA A 233 9.24 31.98 12.86
N TYR A 234 10.52 32.36 12.88
CA TYR A 234 11.03 33.45 13.73
C TYR A 234 10.46 34.81 13.32
N GLU A 235 10.45 35.12 12.02
CA GLU A 235 9.89 36.36 11.46
C GLU A 235 8.40 36.48 11.77
N THR A 236 7.62 35.44 11.49
CA THR A 236 6.16 35.39 11.74
C THR A 236 5.85 35.57 13.23
N ARG A 237 6.56 34.85 14.10
CA ARG A 237 6.36 34.95 15.56
C ARG A 237 6.67 36.35 16.08
N THR A 238 7.73 36.97 15.59
CA THR A 238 8.15 38.31 15.99
C THR A 238 7.14 39.35 15.50
N ALA A 239 6.67 39.24 14.25
CA ALA A 239 5.62 40.10 13.70
C ALA A 239 4.32 40.02 14.54
N GLN A 240 3.84 38.81 14.83
CA GLN A 240 2.66 38.60 15.67
C GLN A 240 2.83 39.14 17.09
N MET A 241 4.02 39.02 17.67
CA MET A 241 4.34 39.60 18.98
C MET A 241 4.23 41.13 18.94
N ILE A 242 4.80 41.77 17.91
CA ILE A 242 4.74 43.22 17.72
C ILE A 242 3.28 43.67 17.53
N GLU A 243 2.53 43.03 16.62
CA GLU A 243 1.12 43.34 16.37
C GLU A 243 0.28 43.16 17.64
N GLY A 244 0.53 42.12 18.43
CA GLY A 244 -0.16 41.90 19.70
C GLY A 244 0.18 42.91 20.80
N LEU A 245 1.43 43.39 20.86
CA LEU A 245 1.87 44.41 21.82
C LEU A 245 1.32 45.79 21.47
N VAL A 246 1.47 46.19 20.21
CA VAL A 246 1.02 47.50 19.72
C VAL A 246 -0.50 47.53 19.61
N GLY A 247 -1.12 46.44 19.16
CA GLY A 247 -2.58 46.30 18.98
C GLY A 247 -3.38 46.51 20.26
N LYS A 248 -2.81 46.20 21.43
CA LYS A 248 -3.43 46.52 22.73
C LYS A 248 -3.58 48.02 22.97
N TYR A 249 -2.73 48.84 22.36
CA TYR A 249 -2.76 50.29 22.48
C TYR A 249 -3.55 50.93 21.32
N VAL A 250 -3.38 50.44 20.10
CA VAL A 250 -3.92 51.09 18.89
C VAL A 250 -5.25 50.52 18.41
N GLY A 251 -5.63 49.33 18.88
CA GLY A 251 -6.80 48.56 18.46
C GLY A 251 -6.42 47.33 17.60
N PRO A 252 -7.24 46.26 17.61
CA PRO A 252 -7.06 45.14 16.70
C PRO A 252 -7.14 45.62 15.24
N ASP A 253 -6.37 44.99 14.35
CA ASP A 253 -6.29 45.29 12.91
C ASP A 253 -5.81 46.71 12.52
N LYS A 254 -5.35 47.51 13.48
CA LYS A 254 -4.80 48.87 13.28
C LYS A 254 -3.27 48.95 13.31
N VAL A 255 -2.62 47.78 13.28
CA VAL A 255 -1.17 47.65 13.22
C VAL A 255 -0.82 46.51 12.28
N ARG A 256 0.22 46.73 11.47
CA ARG A 256 0.86 45.68 10.67
C ARG A 256 2.36 45.74 10.91
N ALA A 257 2.96 44.60 11.22
CA ALA A 257 4.40 44.50 11.37
C ALA A 257 4.97 43.53 10.35
N GLU A 258 6.04 43.94 9.68
CA GLU A 258 6.85 43.07 8.84
C GLU A 258 8.23 42.94 9.48
N VAL A 259 8.72 41.71 9.59
CA VAL A 259 9.99 41.41 10.22
C VAL A 259 10.81 40.57 9.26
N THR A 260 12.05 40.97 9.04
CA THR A 260 13.04 40.19 8.29
C THR A 260 14.24 39.92 9.18
N ALA A 261 14.63 38.66 9.30
CA ALA A 261 15.77 38.21 10.07
C ALA A 261 16.82 37.60 9.16
N GLU A 262 18.07 38.03 9.31
CA GLU A 262 19.22 37.37 8.71
C GLU A 262 19.88 36.48 9.75
N ILE A 263 20.01 35.20 9.45
CA ILE A 263 20.56 34.20 10.35
C ILE A 263 21.97 33.83 9.88
N ASP A 264 22.90 33.72 10.84
CA ASP A 264 24.23 33.19 10.59
C ASP A 264 24.20 31.66 10.60
N ILE A 265 24.43 31.09 9.42
CA ILE A 265 24.37 29.64 9.15
C ILE A 265 25.76 29.00 9.33
N ASP A 266 26.81 29.83 9.43
CA ASP A 266 28.18 29.36 9.38
C ASP A 266 28.53 28.58 10.65
N ARG A 267 28.67 27.26 10.51
CA ARG A 267 29.14 26.39 11.58
C ARG A 267 30.66 26.42 11.63
N PHE A 268 31.22 27.13 12.61
CA PHE A 268 32.66 27.10 12.87
C PHE A 268 32.98 25.98 13.88
N SER A 269 33.66 24.94 13.42
CA SER A 269 34.25 23.90 14.27
C SER A 269 35.77 24.08 14.29
N GLN A 270 36.30 24.50 15.42
CA GLN A 270 37.73 24.60 15.63
C GLN A 270 38.18 23.41 16.48
N GLU A 271 39.06 22.60 15.93
CA GLU A 271 39.75 21.53 16.65
C GLU A 271 41.18 21.99 16.93
N GLU A 272 41.50 22.18 18.21
CA GLU A 272 42.86 22.49 18.65
C GLU A 272 43.45 21.24 19.31
N GLU A 273 44.56 20.73 18.76
CA GLU A 273 45.34 19.66 19.35
C GLU A 273 46.56 20.25 20.05
N ARG A 274 46.60 20.14 21.39
CA ARG A 274 47.78 20.54 22.17
C ARG A 274 48.48 19.30 22.71
N TYR A 275 49.78 19.22 22.43
CA TYR A 275 50.67 18.17 22.94
C TYR A 275 51.45 18.72 24.14
N ASP A 276 51.53 17.96 25.23
CA ASP A 276 52.43 18.27 26.34
C ASP A 276 53.74 17.48 26.20
N PRO A 277 54.82 18.11 25.69
CA PRO A 277 56.09 17.43 25.50
C PRO A 277 56.81 17.06 26.81
N GLN A 278 56.36 17.53 27.98
CA GLN A 278 57.00 17.22 29.27
C GLN A 278 56.30 16.09 30.04
N GLY A 279 55.03 15.81 29.74
CA GLY A 279 54.25 14.70 30.29
C GLY A 279 54.43 13.37 29.54
N GLN A 280 55.62 13.08 29.04
CA GLN A 280 55.91 11.85 28.31
C GLN A 280 55.94 10.65 29.26
N VAL A 281 55.06 9.66 29.02
CA VAL A 281 55.05 8.42 29.77
C VAL A 281 55.56 7.31 28.87
N GLU A 282 56.50 6.51 29.37
CA GLU A 282 57.05 5.38 28.64
C GLU A 282 55.98 4.29 28.48
N ARG A 283 55.58 4.00 27.23
CA ARG A 283 54.51 3.05 26.92
C ARG A 283 55.01 1.62 26.77
N SER A 284 56.21 1.43 26.21
CA SER A 284 56.84 0.11 26.10
C SER A 284 58.35 0.20 25.97
N ARG A 285 59.06 -0.62 26.76
CA ARG A 285 60.50 -0.83 26.69
C ARG A 285 60.79 -2.22 26.13
N GLN A 286 61.52 -2.30 25.02
CA GLN A 286 62.03 -3.58 24.53
C GLN A 286 63.56 -3.55 24.52
N ILE A 287 64.16 -4.37 25.39
CA ILE A 287 65.61 -4.54 25.49
C ILE A 287 65.96 -5.84 24.79
N VAL A 288 66.58 -5.75 23.62
CA VAL A 288 67.07 -6.92 22.88
C VAL A 288 68.56 -7.05 23.15
N ARG A 289 68.93 -8.07 23.93
CA ARG A 289 70.34 -8.44 24.16
C ARG A 289 70.69 -9.59 23.24
N LYS A 290 71.62 -9.37 22.31
CA LYS A 290 72.23 -10.44 21.53
C LYS A 290 73.62 -10.72 22.11
N SER A 291 73.80 -11.89 22.70
CA SER A 291 75.11 -12.38 23.15
C SER A 291 75.67 -13.35 22.12
N ASN A 292 76.67 -12.92 21.35
CA ASN A 292 77.64 -13.83 20.74
C ASN A 292 78.98 -13.58 21.42
N GLU A 293 79.66 -14.67 21.79
CA GLU A 293 80.95 -14.65 22.47
C GLU A 293 81.90 -13.66 21.77
N SER A 294 82.33 -12.65 22.53
CA SER A 294 83.30 -11.59 22.24
C SER A 294 82.82 -10.16 21.92
N ASN A 295 81.53 -9.85 21.72
CA ASN A 295 81.04 -8.45 21.81
C ASN A 295 79.51 -8.39 21.98
N GLY A 296 79.04 -7.92 23.15
CA GLY A 296 77.62 -7.77 23.43
C GLY A 296 77.06 -6.45 22.91
N LEU A 297 76.15 -6.50 21.93
CA LEU A 297 75.35 -5.35 21.52
C LEU A 297 74.00 -5.42 22.26
N THR A 298 73.70 -4.36 23.02
CA THR A 298 72.39 -4.16 23.62
C THR A 298 71.68 -3.09 22.83
N GLU A 299 70.59 -3.45 22.15
CA GLU A 299 69.70 -2.49 21.52
C GLU A 299 68.50 -2.27 22.44
N GLU A 300 68.28 -1.00 22.80
CA GLU A 300 67.13 -0.56 23.59
C GLU A 300 66.22 0.29 22.71
N ASN A 301 64.97 -0.13 22.56
CA ASN A 301 63.96 0.62 21.84
C ASN A 301 62.85 1.03 22.82
N ILE A 302 62.72 2.33 23.06
CA ILE A 302 61.78 2.92 24.01
C ILE A 302 60.71 3.67 23.22
N LYS A 303 59.44 3.30 23.42
CA LYS A 303 58.31 3.98 22.80
C LYS A 303 57.60 4.84 23.84
N TYR A 304 57.56 6.15 23.60
CA TYR A 304 56.88 7.12 24.45
C TYR A 304 55.44 7.36 23.98
N GLU A 305 54.55 7.67 24.92
CA GLU A 305 53.23 8.20 24.65
C GLU A 305 53.14 9.63 25.21
N VAL A 306 52.70 10.56 24.37
CA VAL A 306 52.55 11.98 24.71
C VAL A 306 51.08 12.24 24.99
N SER A 307 50.80 12.89 26.13
CA SER A 307 49.45 13.30 26.47
C SER A 307 48.93 14.31 25.44
N LYS A 308 47.79 14.00 24.82
CA LYS A 308 47.10 14.85 23.84
C LYS A 308 45.84 15.43 24.47
N LEU A 309 45.72 16.76 24.49
CA LEU A 309 44.47 17.43 24.79
C LEU A 309 43.81 17.81 23.46
N VAL A 310 42.66 17.22 23.17
CA VAL A 310 41.81 17.60 22.03
C VAL A 310 40.73 18.54 22.57
N GLN A 311 40.82 19.82 22.23
CA GLN A 311 39.75 20.77 22.54
C GLN A 311 38.93 21.02 21.27
N LYS A 312 37.68 20.56 21.29
CA LYS A 312 36.71 20.80 20.22
C LYS A 312 35.78 21.93 20.63
N GLN A 313 35.91 23.09 19.99
CA GLN A 313 34.94 24.17 20.12
C GLN A 313 34.02 24.15 18.89
N SER A 314 32.74 23.89 19.13
CA SER A 314 31.68 24.00 18.11
C SER A 314 30.78 25.15 18.52
N ARG A 315 30.64 26.16 17.65
CA ARG A 315 29.50 27.09 17.74
C ARG A 315 28.30 26.48 17.02
N GLU A 316 27.15 26.52 17.67
CA GLU A 316 25.88 26.16 17.05
C GLU A 316 25.50 27.23 16.02
N SER A 317 25.06 26.81 14.84
CA SER A 317 24.52 27.68 13.78
C SER A 317 23.12 28.16 14.16
N GLY A 318 22.75 29.39 13.81
CA GLY A 318 21.40 29.91 14.09
C GLY A 318 21.33 31.21 14.89
N SER A 319 22.45 31.91 15.09
CA SER A 319 22.42 33.24 15.71
C SER A 319 21.87 34.29 14.72
N ILE A 320 21.13 35.27 15.23
CA ILE A 320 20.62 36.37 14.41
C ILE A 320 21.77 37.31 14.09
N ARG A 321 22.08 37.46 12.81
CA ARG A 321 23.07 38.38 12.28
C ARG A 321 22.52 39.81 12.25
N ARG A 322 21.26 39.97 11.84
CA ARG A 322 20.60 41.27 11.70
C ARG A 322 19.07 41.11 11.73
N LEU A 323 18.39 42.07 12.36
CA LEU A 323 16.93 42.17 12.36
C LEU A 323 16.48 43.48 11.68
N SER A 324 15.56 43.40 10.72
CA SER A 324 14.91 44.55 10.11
C SER A 324 13.41 44.51 10.41
N VAL A 325 12.89 45.55 11.05
CA VAL A 325 11.50 45.62 11.48
C VAL A 325 10.86 46.88 10.93
N ALA A 326 9.77 46.71 10.17
CA ALA A 326 8.93 47.79 9.69
C ALA A 326 7.54 47.66 10.32
N VAL A 327 7.09 48.70 11.00
CA VAL A 327 5.78 48.72 11.66
C VAL A 327 4.97 49.87 11.12
N VAL A 328 3.79 49.55 10.60
CA VAL A 328 2.81 50.54 10.15
C VAL A 328 1.67 50.55 11.15
N VAL A 329 1.33 51.74 11.61
CA VAL A 329 0.26 51.97 12.58
C VAL A 329 -0.77 52.88 11.94
N ASP A 330 -2.06 52.57 12.13
CA ASP A 330 -3.15 53.40 11.61
C ASP A 330 -3.25 54.76 12.35
N GLY A 331 -4.24 55.59 12.05
CA GLY A 331 -4.56 56.81 12.80
C GLY A 331 -5.70 56.62 13.82
N HIS A 332 -6.08 57.74 14.43
CA HIS A 332 -7.34 57.86 15.16
C HIS A 332 -8.47 58.25 14.21
N TYR A 333 -9.67 57.77 14.48
CA TYR A 333 -10.88 58.13 13.72
C TYR A 333 -11.86 58.78 14.68
N LEU A 334 -12.07 60.08 14.52
CA LEU A 334 -13.05 60.82 15.31
C LEU A 334 -14.37 60.84 14.55
N ARG A 335 -15.47 60.50 15.23
CA ARG A 335 -16.79 60.52 14.62
C ARG A 335 -17.37 61.92 14.75
N ASN A 336 -17.72 62.54 13.62
CA ASN A 336 -18.42 63.82 13.62
C ASN A 336 -19.91 63.63 13.99
N ASP A 337 -20.63 64.74 14.22
CA ASP A 337 -22.07 64.73 14.56
C ASP A 337 -22.95 64.08 13.47
N LYS A 338 -22.42 63.90 12.25
CA LYS A 338 -23.09 63.25 11.11
C LYS A 338 -22.77 61.74 11.01
N GLY A 339 -21.97 61.22 11.94
CA GLY A 339 -21.60 59.81 11.99
C GLY A 339 -20.46 59.42 11.04
N GLU A 340 -19.82 60.36 10.36
CA GLU A 340 -18.66 60.14 9.48
C GLU A 340 -17.36 60.12 10.30
N GLU A 341 -16.45 59.22 9.93
CA GLU A 341 -15.15 59.06 10.58
C GLU A 341 -14.11 60.00 9.93
N ILE A 342 -13.61 60.97 10.68
CA ILE A 342 -12.54 61.87 10.27
C ILE A 342 -11.21 61.27 10.73
N TYR A 343 -10.32 61.01 9.78
CA TYR A 343 -8.97 60.53 10.05
C TYR A 343 -8.13 61.62 10.73
N GLN A 344 -7.49 61.26 11.84
CA GLN A 344 -6.50 62.07 12.54
C GLN A 344 -5.20 61.28 12.66
N SER A 345 -4.11 61.86 12.15
CA SER A 345 -2.77 61.29 12.31
C SER A 345 -2.39 61.24 13.80
N ARG A 346 -1.67 60.18 14.19
CA ARG A 346 -1.02 60.06 15.50
C ARG A 346 0.06 61.11 15.68
N SER A 347 0.30 61.49 16.93
CA SER A 347 1.31 62.49 17.29
C SER A 347 2.73 61.91 17.17
N SER A 348 3.74 62.76 16.94
CA SER A 348 5.14 62.32 16.90
C SER A 348 5.61 61.73 18.22
N GLU A 349 5.10 62.24 19.35
CA GLU A 349 5.42 61.75 20.69
C GLU A 349 4.93 60.31 20.91
N GLU A 350 3.70 60.01 20.48
CA GLU A 350 3.11 58.67 20.54
C GLU A 350 3.90 57.68 19.67
N MET A 351 4.29 58.09 18.46
CA MET A 351 5.11 57.27 17.56
C MET A 351 6.48 56.96 18.17
N GLU A 352 7.08 57.89 18.90
CA GLU A 352 8.36 57.65 19.58
C GLU A 352 8.22 56.71 20.78
N GLN A 353 7.10 56.78 21.51
CA GLN A 353 6.79 55.82 22.57
C GLN A 353 6.58 54.41 22.02
N LEU A 354 5.84 54.27 20.91
CA LEU A 354 5.65 53.00 20.22
C LEU A 354 6.99 52.43 19.73
N LYS A 355 7.85 53.28 19.15
CA LYS A 355 9.20 52.87 18.74
C LYS A 355 10.03 52.34 19.90
N LYS A 356 10.01 53.02 21.06
CA LYS A 356 10.72 52.55 22.27
C LYS A 356 10.17 51.21 22.78
N LEU A 357 8.84 51.06 22.78
CA LEU A 357 8.19 49.82 23.19
C LEU A 357 8.61 48.63 22.31
N ILE A 358 8.53 48.83 20.98
CA ILE A 358 8.91 47.79 20.01
C ILE A 358 10.40 47.47 20.13
N SER A 359 11.26 48.49 20.22
CA SER A 359 12.72 48.32 20.38
C SER A 359 13.08 47.47 21.59
N SER A 360 12.38 47.66 22.71
CA SER A 360 12.59 46.86 23.93
C SER A 360 12.10 45.42 23.77
N ALA A 361 10.93 45.24 23.15
CA ALA A 361 10.30 43.93 22.97
C ALA A 361 11.08 42.99 22.04
N ILE A 362 11.63 43.51 20.94
CA ILE A 362 12.40 42.70 19.97
C ILE A 362 13.86 42.47 20.39
N GLY A 363 14.32 43.11 21.47
CA GLY A 363 15.73 43.08 21.85
C GLY A 363 16.63 43.72 20.81
N PHE A 364 16.26 44.93 20.34
CA PHE A 364 16.99 45.70 19.35
C PHE A 364 18.46 45.86 19.75
N ASN A 365 19.37 45.55 18.82
CA ASN A 365 20.81 45.68 19.05
C ASN A 365 21.47 46.48 17.92
N ALA A 366 22.03 47.64 18.27
CA ALA A 366 22.76 48.50 17.34
C ALA A 366 24.06 47.87 16.83
N GLU A 367 24.73 47.03 17.63
CA GLU A 367 25.94 46.30 17.22
C GLU A 367 25.64 45.23 16.17
N ARG A 368 24.45 44.61 16.22
CA ARG A 368 23.94 43.70 15.17
C ARG A 368 23.46 44.45 13.92
N LYS A 369 23.52 45.79 13.91
CA LYS A 369 23.01 46.65 12.84
C LYS A 369 21.53 46.43 12.57
N ASP A 370 20.76 46.20 13.63
CA ASP A 370 19.31 46.08 13.52
C ASP A 370 18.70 47.41 13.04
N GLN A 371 17.58 47.32 12.34
CA GLN A 371 16.83 48.47 11.83
C GLN A 371 15.38 48.40 12.31
N LEU A 372 14.88 49.53 12.82
CA LEU A 372 13.50 49.67 13.27
C LEU A 372 12.91 50.99 12.76
N GLU A 373 11.88 50.86 11.94
CA GLU A 373 11.09 51.97 11.41
C GLU A 373 9.62 51.81 11.79
N VAL A 374 9.03 52.89 12.29
CA VAL A 374 7.62 52.94 12.69
C VAL A 374 7.00 54.14 12.00
N ILE A 375 6.02 53.88 11.13
CA ILE A 375 5.34 54.90 10.34
C ILE A 375 3.84 54.91 10.64
N ASN A 376 3.23 56.09 10.56
CA ASN A 376 1.78 56.23 10.64
C ASN A 376 1.20 56.38 9.23
N MET A 377 0.25 55.51 8.87
CA MET A 377 -0.43 55.56 7.56
C MET A 377 -1.87 55.03 7.70
N PRO A 378 -2.88 55.67 7.06
CA PRO A 378 -4.25 55.17 7.06
C PRO A 378 -4.38 53.83 6.33
N PHE A 379 -5.10 52.88 6.92
CA PHE A 379 -5.35 51.57 6.31
C PHE A 379 -6.58 51.61 5.38
N ALA A 380 -6.55 50.80 4.31
CA ALA A 380 -7.69 50.66 3.42
C ALA A 380 -8.80 49.83 4.07
N LYS A 381 -10.05 50.30 4.02
CA LYS A 381 -11.22 49.53 4.47
C LYS A 381 -11.50 48.42 3.45
N VAL A 382 -11.49 47.17 3.91
CA VAL A 382 -11.93 46.02 3.09
C VAL A 382 -13.46 45.96 3.17
N GLU A 383 -14.14 46.26 2.06
CA GLU A 383 -15.59 46.07 1.96
C GLU A 383 -15.89 44.57 1.85
N ASP A 384 -16.52 44.01 2.88
CA ASP A 384 -16.87 42.60 2.96
C ASP A 384 -18.07 42.31 2.04
N HIS A 385 -17.80 41.88 0.81
CA HIS A 385 -18.81 41.32 -0.08
C HIS A 385 -19.12 39.88 0.36
N GLY A 386 -20.00 39.74 1.36
CA GLY A 386 -20.32 38.46 2.01
C GLY A 386 -20.46 37.25 1.07
N THR A 387 -19.89 36.12 1.48
CA THR A 387 -19.86 34.86 0.73
C THR A 387 -21.24 34.20 0.66
N ARG A 388 -21.75 33.90 -0.54
CA ARG A 388 -22.96 33.09 -0.74
C ARG A 388 -22.64 31.59 -0.54
N PRO A 389 -23.46 30.81 0.18
CA PRO A 389 -23.25 29.37 0.35
C PRO A 389 -23.51 28.60 -0.96
N ILE A 390 -22.67 27.59 -1.22
CA ILE A 390 -22.76 26.66 -2.35
C ILE A 390 -23.80 25.58 -2.03
N ASP A 391 -24.77 25.36 -2.92
CA ASP A 391 -25.84 24.37 -2.81
C ASP A 391 -25.38 23.00 -3.39
N TYR A 392 -25.53 21.93 -2.60
CA TYR A 392 -25.05 20.57 -2.90
C TYR A 392 -26.17 19.61 -3.38
N SER A 393 -27.29 20.12 -3.89
CA SER A 393 -28.51 19.33 -4.08
C SER A 393 -28.69 18.59 -5.43
N GLU A 394 -27.65 18.40 -6.26
CA GLU A 394 -27.80 17.60 -7.51
C GLU A 394 -27.14 16.19 -7.46
N PRO A 395 -27.88 15.11 -7.80
CA PRO A 395 -27.35 13.75 -7.88
C PRO A 395 -26.58 13.49 -9.19
N ILE A 396 -25.40 12.89 -9.06
CA ILE A 396 -24.32 12.80 -10.06
C ILE A 396 -24.57 11.77 -11.20
N ILE A 397 -25.69 11.03 -11.24
CA ILE A 397 -25.82 9.88 -12.16
C ILE A 397 -27.18 9.86 -12.88
N ALA A 398 -27.17 10.15 -14.19
CA ALA A 398 -28.31 9.99 -15.09
C ALA A 398 -28.00 8.91 -16.14
N PHE A 399 -28.67 7.75 -16.08
CA PHE A 399 -28.58 6.71 -17.11
C PHE A 399 -29.50 7.02 -18.30
N LYS A 400 -28.96 6.88 -19.53
CA LYS A 400 -29.65 7.25 -20.79
C LYS A 400 -30.32 6.02 -21.43
N HIS A 401 -31.56 6.20 -21.91
CA HIS A 401 -32.47 5.12 -22.36
C HIS A 401 -32.09 4.40 -23.68
N SER A 402 -30.96 4.74 -24.31
CA SER A 402 -30.56 4.20 -25.62
C SER A 402 -29.76 2.89 -25.57
N GLU A 403 -29.32 2.46 -24.38
CA GLU A 403 -28.53 1.22 -24.17
C GLU A 403 -29.41 -0.03 -24.03
N LEU A 404 -30.69 0.13 -23.64
CA LEU A 404 -31.62 -0.98 -23.36
C LEU A 404 -32.15 -1.68 -24.63
N LEU A 405 -32.25 -0.96 -25.75
CA LEU A 405 -32.89 -1.48 -26.98
C LEU A 405 -32.02 -2.50 -27.75
N ARG A 406 -30.69 -2.48 -27.58
CA ARG A 406 -29.78 -3.42 -28.25
C ARG A 406 -29.82 -4.84 -27.69
N PHE A 407 -30.23 -5.00 -26.43
CA PHE A 407 -30.38 -6.31 -25.79
C PHE A 407 -31.65 -7.06 -26.24
N ALA A 408 -32.68 -6.34 -26.71
CA ALA A 408 -33.93 -6.93 -27.16
C ALA A 408 -33.81 -7.62 -28.55
N GLU A 409 -32.97 -7.08 -29.43
CA GLU A 409 -32.80 -7.58 -30.80
C GLU A 409 -32.07 -8.94 -30.85
N LEU A 410 -31.09 -9.14 -29.97
CA LEU A 410 -30.32 -10.38 -29.88
C LEU A 410 -31.17 -11.57 -29.40
N LEU A 411 -32.23 -11.29 -28.64
CA LEU A 411 -33.12 -12.31 -28.09
C LEU A 411 -34.04 -12.92 -29.17
N ILE A 412 -34.36 -12.15 -30.22
CA ILE A 412 -35.26 -12.57 -31.31
C ILE A 412 -34.57 -13.58 -32.26
N PHE A 413 -33.27 -13.40 -32.53
CA PHE A 413 -32.50 -14.31 -33.39
C PHE A 413 -32.36 -15.73 -32.79
N ILE A 414 -32.23 -15.82 -31.47
CA ILE A 414 -32.11 -17.11 -30.76
C ILE A 414 -33.40 -17.93 -30.92
N ILE A 415 -34.57 -17.26 -30.87
CA ILE A 415 -35.89 -17.90 -30.97
C ILE A 415 -36.16 -18.41 -32.39
N ALA A 416 -35.80 -17.64 -33.43
CA ALA A 416 -36.00 -18.03 -34.82
C ALA A 416 -35.20 -19.29 -35.21
N THR A 417 -33.97 -19.40 -34.67
CA THR A 417 -33.07 -20.54 -34.94
C THR A 417 -33.62 -21.84 -34.33
N PHE A 418 -34.18 -21.74 -33.13
CA PHE A 418 -34.81 -22.88 -32.44
C PHE A 418 -36.04 -23.41 -33.19
N LEU A 419 -36.86 -22.51 -33.75
CA LEU A 419 -38.08 -22.89 -34.47
C LEU A 419 -37.81 -23.68 -35.76
N GLY A 420 -36.74 -23.34 -36.48
CA GLY A 420 -36.36 -24.03 -37.73
C GLY A 420 -35.98 -25.50 -37.52
N ILE A 421 -35.30 -25.81 -36.42
CA ILE A 421 -34.92 -27.19 -36.04
C ILE A 421 -36.17 -28.03 -35.75
N MET A 422 -37.20 -27.42 -35.15
CA MET A 422 -38.42 -28.10 -34.76
C MET A 422 -39.30 -28.51 -35.95
N ILE A 423 -39.22 -27.79 -37.08
CA ILE A 423 -40.07 -28.05 -38.27
C ILE A 423 -39.55 -29.21 -39.12
N VAL A 424 -38.24 -29.41 -39.17
CA VAL A 424 -37.61 -30.53 -39.90
C VAL A 424 -37.87 -31.86 -39.19
N ILE A 425 -38.10 -31.81 -37.88
CA ILE A 425 -38.44 -32.95 -37.03
C ILE A 425 -39.97 -32.94 -36.80
N LYS A 426 -40.79 -33.26 -37.80
CA LYS A 426 -42.24 -33.42 -37.56
C LYS A 426 -42.54 -34.68 -36.70
N PRO A 427 -43.64 -34.68 -35.92
CA PRO A 427 -43.74 -35.44 -34.68
C PRO A 427 -44.07 -36.92 -34.93
N LEU A 428 -43.20 -37.82 -34.48
CA LEU A 428 -43.60 -39.17 -34.11
C LEU A 428 -44.25 -39.08 -32.72
N GLY A 429 -45.56 -39.33 -32.64
CA GLY A 429 -46.30 -39.38 -31.39
C GLY A 429 -45.67 -40.39 -30.43
N PHE A 430 -45.04 -39.89 -29.38
CA PHE A 430 -44.51 -40.71 -28.29
C PHE A 430 -45.61 -40.87 -27.24
N SER A 431 -46.41 -41.92 -27.38
CA SER A 431 -47.36 -42.36 -26.34
C SER A 431 -46.56 -42.91 -25.16
N PHE A 432 -46.45 -42.12 -24.08
CA PHE A 432 -45.89 -42.61 -22.82
C PHE A 432 -46.94 -43.49 -22.12
N SER A 433 -46.86 -44.80 -22.37
CA SER A 433 -47.64 -45.81 -21.67
C SER A 433 -47.09 -46.01 -20.25
N LEU A 434 -47.75 -45.42 -19.25
CA LEU A 434 -47.45 -45.64 -17.84
C LEU A 434 -47.91 -47.03 -17.40
N LYS A 435 -46.95 -47.94 -17.20
CA LYS A 435 -47.17 -49.23 -16.55
C LYS A 435 -47.33 -49.01 -15.04
N LYS A 436 -48.55 -49.29 -14.59
CA LYS A 436 -49.06 -49.31 -13.22
C LYS A 436 -48.22 -50.23 -12.30
N GLN A 437 -47.64 -49.66 -11.24
CA GLN A 437 -47.37 -50.38 -10.00
C GLN A 437 -48.28 -49.78 -8.92
N ARG A 438 -49.21 -50.61 -8.44
CA ARG A 438 -50.07 -50.33 -7.29
C ARG A 438 -49.25 -50.42 -6.01
N ALA A 439 -49.36 -49.43 -5.15
CA ALA A 439 -49.52 -49.63 -3.72
C ALA A 439 -50.31 -48.43 -3.16
N SER A 440 -51.33 -48.78 -2.39
CA SER A 440 -52.39 -47.94 -1.83
C SER A 440 -51.90 -46.82 -0.92
N THR A 441 -52.59 -45.67 -0.92
CA THR A 441 -53.25 -45.14 0.29
C THR A 441 -54.40 -44.22 -0.13
N LYS A 442 -55.50 -44.39 0.61
CA LYS A 442 -56.87 -43.88 0.51
C LYS A 442 -57.09 -42.45 -0.03
N GLU A 443 -58.17 -42.37 -0.79
CA GLU A 443 -59.03 -41.20 -0.98
C GLU A 443 -59.48 -40.62 0.37
N ASP A 444 -59.44 -39.29 0.47
CA ASP A 444 -60.57 -38.56 1.02
C ASP A 444 -60.85 -37.34 0.14
N SER A 445 -62.04 -37.38 -0.44
CA SER A 445 -62.66 -36.31 -1.20
C SER A 445 -63.43 -35.41 -0.24
N SER A 446 -63.15 -34.11 -0.19
CA SER A 446 -64.20 -33.09 -0.10
C SER A 446 -63.69 -31.67 -0.22
N GLN A 447 -64.27 -31.00 -1.21
CA GLN A 447 -64.76 -29.62 -1.19
C GLN A 447 -63.76 -28.48 -1.25
N GLY A 448 -64.02 -27.63 -2.25
CA GLY A 448 -63.28 -26.42 -2.53
C GLY A 448 -63.29 -25.44 -1.37
N HIS A 449 -62.09 -24.93 -1.10
CA HIS A 449 -61.89 -23.65 -0.47
C HIS A 449 -60.71 -23.01 -1.20
N PHE A 450 -60.90 -21.84 -1.79
CA PHE A 450 -59.77 -21.06 -2.32
C PHE A 450 -58.90 -20.65 -1.13
N PRO A 451 -57.60 -20.98 -1.09
CA PRO A 451 -56.74 -20.44 -0.05
C PRO A 451 -56.45 -18.98 -0.38
N GLN A 452 -56.98 -18.12 0.48
CA GLN A 452 -56.50 -16.77 0.70
C GLN A 452 -54.98 -16.80 0.89
N MET A 453 -54.27 -15.90 0.20
CA MET A 453 -52.81 -15.80 0.27
C MET A 453 -52.41 -15.37 1.69
N ASP A 454 -52.01 -16.34 2.52
CA ASP A 454 -51.49 -16.09 3.86
C ASP A 454 -50.01 -15.68 3.76
N LEU A 455 -49.73 -14.41 4.07
CA LEU A 455 -48.40 -13.80 4.03
C LEU A 455 -47.39 -14.42 5.03
N LYS A 456 -47.81 -15.38 5.87
CA LYS A 456 -46.90 -16.08 6.80
C LYS A 456 -46.09 -17.21 6.18
N SER A 457 -46.56 -17.84 5.09
CA SER A 457 -45.88 -19.02 4.51
C SER A 457 -44.56 -18.68 3.79
N SER A 458 -44.41 -17.46 3.29
CA SER A 458 -43.18 -17.01 2.62
C SER A 458 -42.06 -16.66 3.61
N GLN A 459 -42.39 -16.23 4.84
CA GLN A 459 -41.37 -16.03 5.88
C GLN A 459 -40.82 -17.36 6.40
N ASP A 460 -41.66 -18.39 6.57
CA ASP A 460 -41.23 -19.71 7.05
C ASP A 460 -40.35 -20.47 6.04
N LEU A 461 -40.56 -20.31 4.73
CA LEU A 461 -39.72 -20.94 3.69
C LEU A 461 -38.33 -20.29 3.57
N VAL A 462 -38.25 -18.97 3.74
CA VAL A 462 -36.96 -18.25 3.80
C VAL A 462 -36.22 -18.57 5.10
N PHE A 463 -36.93 -18.73 6.22
CA PHE A 463 -36.33 -19.13 7.50
C PHE A 463 -35.79 -20.56 7.50
N LYS A 464 -36.54 -21.53 6.97
CA LYS A 464 -36.14 -22.95 6.98
C LYS A 464 -34.95 -23.22 6.05
N SER A 465 -34.83 -22.47 4.95
CA SER A 465 -33.67 -22.56 4.05
C SER A 465 -32.41 -21.93 4.68
N ARG A 466 -32.51 -20.78 5.36
CA ARG A 466 -31.38 -20.16 6.08
C ARG A 466 -30.91 -20.97 7.29
N GLN A 467 -31.83 -21.55 8.06
CA GLN A 467 -31.50 -22.43 9.20
C GLN A 467 -30.73 -23.69 8.76
N SER A 468 -31.07 -24.24 7.58
CA SER A 468 -30.35 -25.40 7.00
C SER A 468 -28.93 -25.04 6.53
N GLN A 469 -28.70 -23.81 6.04
CA GLN A 469 -27.37 -23.35 5.65
C GLN A 469 -26.47 -23.10 6.88
N PHE A 470 -27.00 -22.47 7.92
CA PHE A 470 -26.24 -22.18 9.15
C PHE A 470 -25.84 -23.47 9.91
N SER A 471 -26.76 -24.43 10.02
CA SER A 471 -26.47 -25.74 10.64
C SER A 471 -25.47 -26.59 9.84
N SER A 472 -25.43 -26.45 8.51
CA SER A 472 -24.41 -27.10 7.67
C SER A 472 -23.01 -26.48 7.84
N GLN A 473 -22.92 -25.18 8.10
CA GLN A 473 -21.66 -24.47 8.36
C GLN A 473 -21.08 -24.80 9.74
N LEU A 474 -21.91 -25.12 10.72
CA LEU A 474 -21.48 -25.55 12.06
C LEU A 474 -21.11 -27.04 12.14
N LYS A 475 -21.62 -27.89 11.24
CA LYS A 475 -21.32 -29.34 11.22
C LYS A 475 -19.95 -29.71 10.63
N GLY A 476 -19.24 -28.77 10.02
CA GLY A 476 -17.85 -28.98 9.59
C GLY A 476 -16.91 -29.00 10.80
N ASN A 477 -16.44 -30.20 11.18
CA ASN A 477 -15.42 -30.50 12.20
C ASN A 477 -15.29 -29.47 13.34
N ILE A 478 -16.15 -29.63 14.35
CA ILE A 478 -16.20 -28.84 15.59
C ILE A 478 -14.90 -28.94 16.42
N SER A 479 -13.98 -29.87 16.08
CA SER A 479 -12.69 -30.03 16.77
C SER A 479 -11.59 -29.03 16.37
N GLU A 480 -11.75 -28.26 15.28
CA GLU A 480 -10.72 -27.31 14.80
C GLU A 480 -11.13 -25.83 14.86
N LEU A 481 -12.33 -25.52 15.35
CA LEU A 481 -12.84 -24.15 15.36
C LEU A 481 -12.41 -23.39 16.63
N SER A 482 -11.47 -22.46 16.46
CA SER A 482 -10.98 -21.58 17.54
C SER A 482 -12.11 -20.75 18.18
N GLN A 483 -12.03 -20.56 19.51
CA GLN A 483 -13.05 -19.87 20.32
C GLN A 483 -13.40 -18.46 19.82
N HIS A 484 -12.46 -17.78 19.15
CA HIS A 484 -12.68 -16.45 18.57
C HIS A 484 -13.66 -16.45 17.39
N LYS A 485 -13.64 -17.48 16.55
CA LYS A 485 -14.55 -17.57 15.39
C LYS A 485 -15.97 -17.91 15.83
N ILE A 486 -16.09 -18.75 16.87
CA ILE A 486 -17.37 -19.04 17.52
C ILE A 486 -17.94 -17.76 18.14
N LYS A 487 -17.13 -16.98 18.87
CA LYS A 487 -17.55 -15.70 19.45
C LYS A 487 -17.98 -14.68 18.40
N TYR A 488 -17.24 -14.54 17.30
CA TYR A 488 -17.58 -13.62 16.21
C TYR A 488 -18.91 -13.98 15.52
N ILE A 489 -19.18 -15.28 15.33
CA ILE A 489 -20.44 -15.75 14.76
C ILE A 489 -21.59 -15.57 15.76
N LEU A 490 -21.34 -15.78 17.06
CA LEU A 490 -22.35 -15.59 18.11
C LEU A 490 -22.73 -14.12 18.30
N ASP A 491 -21.75 -13.21 18.31
CA ASP A 491 -21.95 -11.77 18.52
C ASP A 491 -22.68 -11.11 17.35
N ASN A 492 -22.45 -11.58 16.11
CA ASN A 492 -23.06 -11.00 14.91
C ASN A 492 -24.38 -11.65 14.48
N HIS A 493 -24.70 -12.85 14.99
CA HIS A 493 -25.92 -13.60 14.65
C HIS A 493 -26.69 -14.03 15.92
N LEU A 494 -26.84 -13.10 16.86
CA LEU A 494 -27.35 -13.37 18.20
C LEU A 494 -28.79 -13.92 18.22
N GLU A 495 -29.66 -13.44 17.33
CA GLU A 495 -31.05 -13.92 17.23
C GLU A 495 -31.14 -15.36 16.68
N GLU A 496 -30.23 -15.74 15.79
CA GLU A 496 -30.18 -17.06 15.16
C GLU A 496 -29.56 -18.10 16.10
N ALA A 497 -28.58 -17.67 16.92
CA ALA A 497 -27.94 -18.50 17.95
C ALA A 497 -28.91 -18.90 19.08
N VAL A 498 -29.80 -17.99 19.51
CA VAL A 498 -30.80 -18.25 20.56
C VAL A 498 -31.80 -19.33 20.14
N ILE A 499 -32.17 -19.39 18.86
CA ILE A 499 -33.12 -20.39 18.33
C ILE A 499 -32.46 -21.79 18.32
N VAL A 500 -31.20 -21.89 17.90
CA VAL A 500 -30.44 -23.15 17.90
C VAL A 500 -30.18 -23.63 19.33
N LEU A 501 -29.82 -22.73 20.25
CA LEU A 501 -29.64 -23.05 21.66
C LEU A 501 -30.94 -23.53 22.33
N ARG A 502 -32.09 -22.94 21.98
CA ARG A 502 -33.40 -23.35 22.47
C ARG A 502 -33.80 -24.75 21.97
N ASP A 503 -33.49 -25.08 20.72
CA ASP A 503 -33.75 -26.42 20.17
C ASP A 503 -32.80 -27.46 20.78
N TRP A 504 -31.54 -27.12 21.02
CA TRP A 504 -30.59 -27.99 21.75
C TRP A 504 -31.03 -28.24 23.20
N PHE A 505 -31.54 -27.22 23.89
CA PHE A 505 -32.11 -27.37 25.23
C PHE A 505 -33.39 -28.23 25.25
N ARG A 506 -34.18 -28.26 24.16
CA ARG A 506 -35.32 -29.18 24.00
C ARG A 506 -34.90 -30.61 23.70
N GLU A 507 -33.75 -30.81 23.04
CA GLU A 507 -33.24 -32.12 22.64
C GLU A 507 -32.39 -32.83 23.72
N GLY A 508 -32.08 -32.15 24.84
CA GLY A 508 -31.52 -32.78 26.04
C GLY A 508 -30.14 -33.41 25.84
N LYS A 509 -29.18 -32.64 25.32
CA LYS A 509 -27.76 -33.00 25.30
C LYS A 509 -26.89 -31.97 26.00
#